data_AF-A0A494BZZ7-F1
#
_entry.id   AF-A0A494BZZ7-F1
#
_cell.length_a   1.000
_cell.length_b   1.000
_cell.length_c   1.000
_cell.angle_alpha   90.00
_cell.angle_beta   90.00
_cell.angle_gamma   90.00
#
_symmetry.space_group_name_H-M   'P 1'
#
loop_
_entity.id
_entity.type
_entity.pdbx_description
1 polymer ?
#
loop_
_entity_poly.entity_id
_entity_poly.type
_entity_poly.pdbx_seq_one_letter_code
_entity_poly.pdbx_strand_id
1 'polypeptide(L)'
;MVKLLPAQEAAKIYHTNYVRNSRAVGVMWGTLTICFSVLVMALFIQPYWIGDSVNTPQAGYFGLFSYCVGNVLSSELICKGGPLDFSSIPSRAFKTAMFFVALGMFLIIGSIICFSLFFICNTATVYKICAWMQLAAESHSLAQAGVQWHDLS
;
A
#
# COMPACT_ATOMS: atom_id res chain seq x y z
N MET A 1 -6.79 -46.66 26.48
CA MET A 1 -6.46 -46.87 25.05
C MET A 1 -6.96 -45.68 24.25
N VAL A 2 -6.05 -44.92 23.65
CA VAL A 2 -6.42 -43.88 22.68
C VAL A 2 -7.05 -44.60 21.48
N LYS A 3 -8.32 -44.34 21.20
CA LYS A 3 -8.96 -44.81 19.95
C LYS A 3 -8.29 -44.06 18.80
N LEU A 4 -7.26 -44.67 18.21
CA LEU A 4 -6.69 -44.20 16.95
C LEU A 4 -7.76 -44.42 15.88
N LEU A 5 -8.34 -43.32 15.39
CA LEU A 5 -9.21 -43.37 14.22
C LEU A 5 -8.42 -43.98 13.05
N PRO A 6 -9.05 -44.82 12.20
CA PRO A 6 -8.42 -45.29 10.98
C PRO A 6 -7.92 -44.09 10.16
N ALA A 7 -6.74 -44.23 9.55
CA ALA A 7 -6.01 -43.12 8.92
C ALA A 7 -6.86 -42.31 7.92
N GLN A 8 -7.81 -42.96 7.24
CA GLN A 8 -8.71 -42.33 6.28
C GLN A 8 -9.77 -41.42 6.93
N GLU A 9 -10.30 -41.78 8.11
CA GLU A 9 -11.23 -40.91 8.85
C GLU A 9 -10.48 -39.72 9.48
N ALA A 10 -9.28 -39.97 10.02
CA ALA A 10 -8.43 -38.91 10.52
C ALA A 10 -8.12 -37.88 9.42
N ALA A 11 -7.68 -38.34 8.23
CA ALA A 11 -7.39 -37.48 7.08
C ALA A 11 -8.59 -36.64 6.64
N LYS A 12 -9.80 -37.20 6.64
CA LYS A 12 -11.04 -36.47 6.28
C LYS A 12 -11.34 -35.37 7.28
N ILE A 13 -11.19 -35.64 8.59
CA ILE A 13 -11.37 -34.65 9.66
C ILE A 13 -10.33 -33.53 9.53
N TYR A 14 -9.05 -33.87 9.34
CA TYR A 14 -7.99 -32.88 9.10
C TYR A 14 -8.28 -32.02 7.87
N HIS A 15 -8.71 -32.60 6.76
CA HIS A 15 -9.03 -31.87 5.54
C HIS A 15 -10.20 -30.89 5.75
N THR A 16 -11.27 -31.31 6.41
CA THR A 16 -12.41 -30.40 6.70
C THR A 16 -12.04 -29.26 7.62
N ASN A 17 -11.23 -29.51 8.67
CA ASN A 17 -10.73 -28.46 9.54
C ASN A 17 -9.78 -27.51 8.81
N TYR A 18 -8.91 -28.03 7.93
CA TYR A 18 -8.02 -27.23 7.11
C TYR A 18 -8.77 -26.31 6.15
N VAL A 19 -9.82 -26.81 5.48
CA VAL A 19 -10.64 -25.99 4.56
C VAL A 19 -11.41 -24.89 5.30
N ARG A 20 -11.91 -25.16 6.51
CA ARG A 20 -12.58 -24.13 7.33
C ARG A 20 -11.59 -23.07 7.82
N ASN A 21 -10.43 -23.50 8.31
CA ASN A 21 -9.39 -22.59 8.77
C ASN A 21 -8.83 -21.74 7.63
N SER A 22 -8.59 -22.34 6.46
CA SER A 22 -8.09 -21.60 5.30
C SER A 22 -9.08 -20.56 4.77
N ARG A 23 -10.39 -20.81 4.83
CA ARG A 23 -11.42 -19.80 4.54
C ARG A 23 -11.41 -18.66 5.56
N ALA A 24 -11.28 -18.97 6.85
CA ALA A 24 -11.18 -17.95 7.90
C ALA A 24 -9.94 -17.04 7.72
N VAL A 25 -8.80 -17.63 7.38
CA VAL A 25 -7.57 -16.88 7.03
C VAL A 25 -7.80 -15.99 5.81
N GLY A 26 -8.53 -16.47 4.80
CA GLY A 26 -8.88 -15.66 3.62
C GLY A 26 -9.72 -14.43 3.95
N VAL A 27 -10.73 -14.59 4.82
CA VAL A 27 -11.56 -13.46 5.28
C VAL A 27 -10.70 -12.46 6.06
N MET A 28 -9.86 -12.94 7.00
CA MET A 28 -8.93 -12.09 7.74
C MET A 28 -7.99 -11.32 6.80
N TRP A 29 -7.46 -11.99 5.77
CA TRP A 29 -6.59 -11.35 4.78
C TRP A 29 -7.32 -10.28 3.96
N GLY A 30 -8.57 -10.55 3.55
CA GLY A 30 -9.41 -9.55 2.87
C GLY A 30 -9.67 -8.33 3.75
N THR A 31 -10.03 -8.53 5.02
CA THR A 31 -10.25 -7.43 5.97
C THR A 31 -8.99 -6.58 6.16
N LEU A 32 -7.84 -7.21 6.39
CA LEU A 32 -6.57 -6.49 6.54
C LEU A 32 -6.18 -5.72 5.28
N THR A 33 -6.42 -6.30 4.09
CA THR A 33 -6.17 -5.65 2.80
C THR A 33 -7.04 -4.40 2.62
N ILE A 34 -8.33 -4.47 3.00
CA ILE A 34 -9.23 -3.32 2.98
C ILE A 34 -8.73 -2.24 3.96
N CYS A 35 -8.38 -2.60 5.19
CA CYS A 35 -7.82 -1.65 6.16
C CYS A 35 -6.56 -0.97 5.62
N PHE A 36 -5.64 -1.73 5.03
CA PHE A 36 -4.42 -1.20 4.42
C PHE A 36 -4.74 -0.25 3.26
N SER A 37 -5.72 -0.57 2.41
CA SER A 37 -6.12 0.31 1.30
C SER A 37 -6.56 1.70 1.74
N VAL A 38 -7.28 1.78 2.87
CA VAL A 38 -7.70 3.07 3.44
C VAL A 38 -6.49 3.86 3.93
N LEU A 39 -5.50 3.19 4.54
CA LEU A 39 -4.27 3.85 4.97
C LEU A 39 -3.46 4.39 3.77
N VAL A 40 -3.30 3.59 2.71
CA VAL A 40 -2.58 4.05 1.51
C VAL A 40 -3.34 5.18 0.80
N MET A 41 -4.67 5.15 0.79
CA MET A 41 -5.47 6.26 0.28
C MET A 41 -5.26 7.54 1.09
N ALA A 42 -5.21 7.44 2.43
CA ALA A 42 -4.93 8.57 3.29
C ALA A 42 -3.53 9.16 3.03
N LEU A 43 -2.50 8.30 2.87
CA LEU A 43 -1.14 8.73 2.52
C LEU A 43 -1.08 9.42 1.15
N PHE A 44 -1.84 8.92 0.16
CA PHE A 44 -1.92 9.54 -1.16
C PHE A 44 -2.52 10.95 -1.12
N ILE A 45 -3.54 11.18 -0.29
CA ILE A 45 -4.17 12.49 -0.11
C ILE A 45 -3.30 13.43 0.74
N GLN A 46 -2.44 12.88 1.59
CA GLN A 46 -1.70 13.66 2.58
C GLN A 46 -0.80 14.71 1.89
N PRO A 47 -0.97 16.01 2.19
CA PRO A 47 -0.19 17.08 1.56
C PRO A 47 1.22 17.22 2.17
N TYR A 48 1.52 16.49 3.24
CA TYR A 48 2.80 16.52 3.95
C TYR A 48 3.50 15.17 3.82
N TRP A 49 4.59 15.13 3.06
CA TRP A 49 5.42 13.93 2.87
C TRP A 49 6.79 14.10 3.51
N ILE A 50 7.42 15.25 3.23
CA ILE A 50 8.66 15.70 3.87
C ILE A 50 8.41 17.13 4.38
N GLY A 51 8.63 17.35 5.68
CA GLY A 51 8.39 18.63 6.34
C GLY A 51 9.69 19.32 6.79
N ASP A 52 9.59 20.62 7.04
CA ASP A 52 10.60 21.43 7.71
C ASP A 52 11.02 20.83 9.06
N SER A 53 12.30 21.01 9.40
CA SER A 53 12.87 20.66 10.69
C SER A 53 13.13 21.93 11.51
N VAL A 54 13.12 21.85 12.84
CA VAL A 54 13.35 23.01 13.73
C VAL A 54 14.64 23.84 13.45
N ASN A 55 15.54 23.33 12.61
CA ASN A 55 16.81 23.96 12.24
C ASN A 55 16.83 24.56 10.81
N THR A 56 15.76 24.48 10.02
CA THR A 56 15.79 25.01 8.65
C THR A 56 15.56 26.54 8.63
N PRO A 57 16.40 27.32 7.91
CA PRO A 57 16.29 28.78 7.86
C PRO A 57 15.04 29.28 7.11
N GLN A 58 14.28 28.39 6.49
CA GLN A 58 13.09 28.70 5.70
C GLN A 58 12.03 27.60 5.88
N ALA A 59 10.88 27.97 6.45
CA ALA A 59 9.75 27.06 6.68
C ALA A 59 9.19 26.54 5.36
N GLY A 60 9.07 25.23 5.18
CA GLY A 60 8.51 24.64 3.96
C GLY A 60 8.11 23.18 4.11
N TYR A 61 7.31 22.68 3.17
CA TYR A 61 6.99 21.26 3.11
C TYR A 61 6.85 20.80 1.67
N PHE A 62 7.24 19.55 1.44
CA PHE A 62 7.05 18.84 0.19
C PHE A 62 5.96 17.79 0.39
N GLY A 63 4.91 17.90 -0.40
CA GLY A 63 3.88 16.88 -0.58
C GLY A 63 4.11 16.06 -1.85
N LEU A 64 3.23 15.10 -2.11
CA LEU A 64 3.32 14.25 -3.30
C LEU A 64 3.01 15.01 -4.60
N PHE A 65 2.09 15.99 -4.56
CA PHE A 65 1.61 16.75 -5.75
C PHE A 65 1.94 18.24 -5.71
N SER A 66 2.27 18.76 -4.54
CA SER A 66 2.53 20.18 -4.33
C SER A 66 3.66 20.35 -3.32
N TYR A 67 4.37 21.46 -3.45
CA TYR A 67 5.37 21.87 -2.48
C TYR A 67 5.12 23.32 -2.10
N CYS A 68 5.36 23.64 -0.83
CA CYS A 68 5.16 24.98 -0.30
C CYS A 68 6.46 25.46 0.31
N VAL A 69 6.86 26.66 -0.08
CA VAL A 69 8.08 27.32 0.40
C VAL A 69 7.66 28.61 1.09
N GLY A 70 8.04 28.76 2.36
CA GLY A 70 7.79 29.95 3.16
C GLY A 70 8.70 31.09 2.73
N ASN A 71 8.19 32.31 2.69
CA ASN A 71 9.00 33.49 2.41
C ASN A 71 9.72 33.96 3.70
N VAL A 72 10.97 34.42 3.59
CA VAL A 72 11.76 34.85 4.76
C VAL A 72 11.34 36.23 5.29
N LEU A 73 10.66 37.03 4.46
CA LEU A 73 10.22 38.40 4.80
C LEU A 73 8.75 38.51 5.23
N SER A 74 7.91 37.59 4.77
CA SER A 74 6.50 37.49 5.15
C SER A 74 6.29 36.03 5.53
N SER A 75 5.72 35.74 6.69
CA SER A 75 5.47 34.37 7.18
C SER A 75 4.39 33.61 6.36
N GLU A 76 4.29 33.93 5.08
CA GLU A 76 3.36 33.42 4.10
C GLU A 76 4.01 32.28 3.30
N LEU A 77 3.28 31.18 3.12
CA LEU A 77 3.72 30.02 2.36
C LEU A 77 3.24 30.13 0.93
N ILE A 78 4.18 30.09 -0.01
CA ILE A 78 3.87 30.05 -1.45
C ILE A 78 3.84 28.59 -1.87
N CYS A 79 2.63 28.08 -2.15
CA CYS A 79 2.41 26.73 -2.64
C CYS A 79 2.41 26.69 -4.16
N LYS A 80 3.17 25.75 -4.73
CA LYS A 80 3.23 25.50 -6.17
C LYS A 80 2.95 24.03 -6.48
N GLY A 81 2.27 23.82 -7.60
CA GLY A 81 1.87 22.51 -8.09
C GLY A 81 0.46 22.09 -7.68
N GLY A 82 0.04 20.97 -8.23
CA GLY A 82 -1.28 20.39 -8.06
C GLY A 82 -1.40 19.06 -8.80
N PRO A 83 -2.47 18.29 -8.56
CA PRO A 83 -2.64 16.94 -9.09
C PRO A 83 -2.71 16.85 -10.63
N LEU A 84 -2.83 17.99 -11.34
CA LEU A 84 -2.83 18.07 -12.80
C LEU A 84 -1.60 18.80 -13.37
N ASP A 85 -0.76 19.42 -12.52
CA ASP A 85 0.40 20.23 -12.92
C ASP A 85 1.73 19.52 -12.64
N PHE A 86 1.88 18.33 -13.22
CA PHE A 86 3.06 17.45 -13.09
C PHE A 86 4.37 18.04 -13.68
N SER A 87 4.28 19.11 -14.45
CA SER A 87 5.44 19.84 -15.01
C SER A 87 6.05 20.82 -14.03
N SER A 88 5.29 21.23 -13.00
CA SER A 88 5.71 22.24 -12.03
C SER A 88 6.57 21.68 -10.89
N ILE A 89 6.66 20.35 -10.77
CA ILE A 89 7.45 19.63 -9.77
C ILE A 89 8.86 19.36 -10.36
N PRO A 90 9.92 20.01 -9.86
CA PRO A 90 11.26 19.91 -10.45
C PRO A 90 11.98 18.59 -10.13
N SER A 91 11.60 17.89 -9.06
CA SER A 91 12.26 16.65 -8.63
C SER A 91 11.76 15.43 -9.40
N ARG A 92 12.67 14.74 -10.09
CA ARG A 92 12.41 13.45 -10.75
C ARG A 92 12.03 12.36 -9.75
N ALA A 93 12.57 12.39 -8.53
CA ALA A 93 12.29 11.41 -7.49
C ALA A 93 10.85 11.48 -6.96
N PHE A 94 10.32 12.69 -6.78
CA PHE A 94 8.90 12.86 -6.41
C PHE A 94 7.96 12.44 -7.53
N LYS A 95 8.36 12.68 -8.79
CA LYS A 95 7.59 12.26 -9.96
C LYS A 95 7.51 10.73 -10.09
N THR A 96 8.61 10.02 -9.83
CA THR A 96 8.61 8.55 -9.80
C THR A 96 7.89 7.99 -8.58
N ALA A 97 8.07 8.60 -7.40
CA ALA A 97 7.34 8.23 -6.19
C ALA A 97 5.82 8.32 -6.40
N MET A 98 5.32 9.41 -6.99
CA MET A 98 3.90 9.54 -7.33
C MET A 98 3.40 8.39 -8.22
N PHE A 99 4.17 8.00 -9.23
CA PHE A 99 3.80 6.89 -10.11
C PHE A 99 3.75 5.56 -9.35
N PHE A 100 4.72 5.29 -8.47
CA PHE A 100 4.73 4.07 -7.66
C PHE A 100 3.60 4.03 -6.63
N VAL A 101 3.28 5.14 -5.95
CA VAL A 101 2.13 5.21 -5.03
C VAL A 101 0.82 5.00 -5.80
N ALA A 102 0.65 5.66 -6.94
CA ALA A 102 -0.55 5.49 -7.76
C ALA A 102 -0.70 4.05 -8.26
N LEU A 103 0.38 3.43 -8.76
CA LEU A 103 0.38 2.03 -9.20
C LEU A 103 0.08 1.07 -8.03
N GLY A 104 0.68 1.30 -6.86
CA GLY A 104 0.41 0.53 -5.64
C GLY A 104 -1.06 0.62 -5.22
N MET A 105 -1.65 1.80 -5.26
CA MET A 105 -3.08 2.01 -5.02
C MET A 105 -3.96 1.21 -5.97
N PHE A 106 -3.69 1.26 -7.29
CA PHE A 106 -4.44 0.47 -8.26
C PHE A 106 -4.30 -1.03 -8.05
N LEU A 107 -3.12 -1.52 -7.69
CA LEU A 107 -2.89 -2.94 -7.38
C LEU A 107 -3.64 -3.39 -6.13
N ILE A 108 -3.67 -2.56 -5.07
CA ILE A 108 -4.43 -2.86 -3.85
C ILE A 108 -5.93 -2.91 -4.15
N ILE A 109 -6.46 -1.93 -4.88
CA ILE A 109 -7.87 -1.91 -5.31
C ILE A 109 -8.18 -3.14 -6.16
N GLY A 110 -7.30 -3.49 -7.11
CA GLY A 110 -7.42 -4.71 -7.91
C GLY A 110 -7.46 -5.97 -7.06
N SER A 111 -6.64 -6.04 -5.99
CA SER A 111 -6.63 -7.19 -5.08
C SER A 111 -7.95 -7.33 -4.31
N ILE A 112 -8.58 -6.22 -3.89
CA ILE A 112 -9.90 -6.21 -3.24
C ILE A 112 -10.98 -6.74 -4.21
N ILE A 113 -10.91 -6.37 -5.48
CA ILE A 113 -11.82 -6.89 -6.52
C ILE A 113 -11.58 -8.39 -6.72
N CYS A 114 -10.33 -8.85 -6.74
CA CYS A 114 -10.01 -10.28 -6.81
C CYS A 114 -10.51 -11.07 -5.60
N PHE A 115 -10.52 -10.49 -4.40
CA PHE A 115 -11.18 -11.09 -3.23
C PHE A 115 -12.69 -11.22 -3.38
N SER A 116 -13.34 -10.39 -4.20
CA SER A 116 -14.76 -10.55 -4.50
C SER A 116 -15.00 -11.75 -5.44
N LEU A 117 -14.03 -12.10 -6.29
CA LEU A 117 -14.07 -13.31 -7.15
C LEU A 117 -13.87 -14.62 -6.36
N PHE A 118 -13.51 -14.53 -5.09
CA PHE A 118 -13.32 -15.67 -4.17
C PHE A 118 -14.61 -16.48 -3.94
N PHE A 119 -15.78 -15.89 -4.21
CA PHE A 119 -17.07 -16.56 -4.16
C PHE A 119 -17.39 -17.39 -5.42
N ILE A 120 -16.68 -17.16 -6.54
CA ILE A 120 -17.01 -17.72 -7.86
C ILE A 120 -15.90 -18.67 -8.37
N CYS A 121 -14.63 -18.41 -8.02
CA CYS A 121 -13.48 -19.14 -8.54
C CYS A 121 -12.79 -20.05 -7.50
N ASN A 122 -11.96 -20.98 -7.98
CA ASN A 122 -11.18 -21.87 -7.11
C ASN A 122 -10.27 -21.06 -6.17
N THR A 123 -10.52 -21.21 -4.87
CA THR A 123 -9.84 -20.56 -3.74
C THR A 123 -8.31 -20.57 -3.88
N ALA A 124 -7.73 -21.67 -4.36
CA ALA A 124 -6.28 -21.81 -4.51
C ALA A 124 -5.69 -20.85 -5.58
N THR A 125 -6.40 -20.61 -6.68
CA THR A 125 -5.94 -19.73 -7.75
C THR A 125 -6.04 -18.26 -7.32
N VAL A 126 -7.12 -17.89 -6.64
CA VAL A 126 -7.33 -16.53 -6.14
C VAL A 126 -6.27 -16.16 -5.11
N TYR A 127 -5.93 -17.07 -4.19
CA TYR A 127 -4.83 -16.86 -3.24
C TYR A 127 -3.50 -16.58 -3.94
N LYS A 128 -3.16 -17.34 -4.98
CA LYS A 128 -1.91 -17.13 -5.73
C LYS A 128 -1.89 -15.77 -6.41
N ILE A 129 -2.97 -15.41 -7.12
CA ILE A 129 -3.04 -14.13 -7.85
C ILE A 129 -2.96 -12.95 -6.87
N CYS A 130 -3.74 -12.98 -5.79
CA CYS A 130 -3.72 -11.92 -4.80
C CYS A 130 -2.34 -11.81 -4.10
N ALA A 131 -1.66 -12.94 -3.88
CA ALA A 131 -0.31 -12.94 -3.29
C ALA A 131 0.71 -12.28 -4.23
N TRP A 132 0.67 -12.59 -5.53
CA TRP A 132 1.54 -11.93 -6.53
C TRP A 132 1.24 -10.43 -6.65
N MET A 133 -0.03 -10.04 -6.63
CA MET A 133 -0.42 -8.62 -6.67
C MET A 133 0.05 -7.85 -5.44
N GLN A 134 -0.05 -8.45 -4.24
CA GLN A 134 0.40 -7.80 -3.01
C GLN A 134 1.92 -7.77 -2.89
N LEU A 135 2.63 -8.82 -3.31
CA LEU A 135 4.11 -8.80 -3.40
C LEU A 135 4.60 -7.71 -4.36
N ALA A 136 3.93 -7.54 -5.50
CA ALA A 136 4.23 -6.43 -6.41
C ALA A 136 3.99 -5.07 -5.73
N ALA A 137 2.85 -4.87 -5.08
CA ALA A 137 2.53 -3.63 -4.37
C ALA A 137 3.55 -3.29 -3.27
N GLU A 138 3.97 -4.27 -2.46
CA GLU A 138 5.01 -4.07 -1.44
C GLU A 138 6.37 -3.73 -2.06
N SER A 139 6.77 -4.42 -3.14
CA SER A 139 8.04 -4.15 -3.81
C SER A 139 8.10 -2.72 -4.38
N HIS A 140 6.98 -2.20 -4.90
CA HIS A 140 6.88 -0.81 -5.34
C HIS A 140 6.91 0.19 -4.18
N SER A 141 6.30 -0.16 -3.05
CA SER A 141 6.32 0.66 -1.83
C SER A 141 7.73 0.73 -1.21
N LEU A 142 8.46 -0.39 -1.20
CA LEU A 142 9.86 -0.45 -0.75
C LEU A 142 10.81 0.27 -1.70
N ALA A 143 10.61 0.14 -3.02
CA ALA A 143 11.39 0.88 -4.01
C ALA A 143 11.26 2.39 -3.80
N GLN A 144 10.05 2.88 -3.48
CA GLN A 144 9.84 4.27 -3.12
C GLN A 144 10.57 4.67 -1.84
N ALA A 145 10.48 3.87 -0.77
CA ALA A 145 11.24 4.14 0.45
C ALA A 145 12.74 4.25 0.14
N GLY A 146 13.28 3.34 -0.69
CA GLY A 146 14.68 3.37 -1.13
C GLY A 146 15.06 4.63 -1.91
N VAL A 147 14.21 5.08 -2.84
CA VAL A 147 14.42 6.35 -3.56
C VAL A 147 14.43 7.53 -2.58
N GLN A 148 13.50 7.56 -1.63
CA GLN A 148 13.42 8.63 -0.63
C GLN A 148 14.63 8.65 0.31
N TRP A 149 15.19 7.49 0.69
CA TRP A 149 16.38 7.40 1.53
C TRP A 149 17.67 7.83 0.81
N HIS A 150 17.83 7.48 -0.46
CA HIS A 150 19.03 7.83 -1.24
C HIS A 150 19.13 9.33 -1.52
N ASP A 151 17.99 10.05 -1.62
CA ASP A 151 18.00 11.51 -1.80
C ASP A 151 18.17 12.29 -0.47
N LEU A 152 18.02 11.63 0.68
CA LEU A 152 18.21 12.21 2.02
C LEU A 152 19.61 11.94 2.61
N SER A 153 20.43 11.08 2.00
CA SER A 153 21.81 10.75 2.42
C SER A 153 22.86 11.52 1.61
#